data_AF-A0A9D7QIN7-F1
#
_entry.id   AF-A0A9D7QIN7-F1
#
_cell.length_a   1.000
_cell.length_b   1.000
_cell.length_c   1.000
_cell.angle_alpha   90.00
_cell.angle_beta   90.00
_cell.angle_gamma   90.00
#
_symmetry.space_group_name_H-M   'P 1'
#
loop_
_entity.id
_entity.type
_entity.pdbx_description
1 polymer ?
#
loop_
_entity_poly.entity_id
_entity_poly.type
_entity_poly.pdbx_seq_one_letter_code
_entity_poly.pdbx_strand_id
1 'polypeptide(L)'
;MADVTQRRARKRGCRDPDRPGRVSRGGGAERGSATVVAIGVIAVMVVLATGVLTFARAVALAHRAQAAADLAALSAASSLTPGLTPSPGSGCDRARDIAQANDATIVVCSVTADGYAVVRARVSDPGPWQWTSEASARAGPSLTPGQRVPDG
;
A
#
# COMPACT_ATOMS: atom_id res chain seq x y z
N MET A 1 -25.92 22.96 103.51
CA MET A 1 -25.17 23.57 102.39
C MET A 1 -24.55 22.41 101.60
N ALA A 2 -25.28 21.68 100.74
CA ALA A 2 -25.84 22.07 99.45
C ALA A 2 -24.77 22.63 98.49
N ASP A 3 -24.19 21.78 97.64
CA ASP A 3 -24.34 21.96 96.20
C ASP A 3 -24.23 20.60 95.47
N VAL A 4 -25.32 20.30 94.77
CA VAL A 4 -25.55 19.21 93.85
C VAL A 4 -25.35 19.82 92.46
N THR A 5 -24.46 19.30 91.61
CA THR A 5 -24.79 19.17 90.18
C THR A 5 -23.75 18.40 89.36
N GLN A 6 -24.22 17.25 88.88
CA GLN A 6 -23.97 16.66 87.56
C GLN A 6 -22.57 16.13 87.22
N ARG A 7 -22.38 14.87 87.63
CA ARG A 7 -21.90 13.80 86.74
C ARG A 7 -22.63 13.85 85.39
N ARG A 8 -22.04 14.52 84.40
CA ARG A 8 -22.48 14.39 83.01
C ARG A 8 -21.94 13.08 82.44
N ALA A 9 -22.83 12.08 82.42
CA ALA A 9 -22.73 10.94 81.54
C ALA A 9 -22.67 11.41 80.08
N ARG A 10 -21.48 11.48 79.49
CA ARG A 10 -21.33 11.50 78.03
C ARG A 10 -21.05 10.08 77.57
N LYS A 11 -22.11 9.50 77.03
CA LYS A 11 -22.21 8.15 76.46
C LYS A 11 -20.94 7.80 75.69
N ARG A 12 -20.33 6.67 76.06
CA ARG A 12 -19.42 5.91 75.19
C ARG A 12 -20.26 5.41 74.02
N GLY A 13 -20.40 6.22 72.98
CA GLY A 13 -20.95 5.80 71.71
C GLY A 13 -19.86 5.07 70.95
N CYS A 14 -20.06 3.77 70.73
CA CYS A 14 -19.19 2.94 69.92
C CYS A 14 -18.94 3.62 68.57
N ARG A 15 -17.65 3.67 68.20
CA ARG A 15 -17.21 4.06 66.86
C ARG A 15 -17.63 2.92 65.92
N ASP A 16 -18.57 3.19 65.03
CA ASP A 16 -18.93 2.26 63.96
C ASP A 16 -18.06 2.62 62.73
N PRO A 17 -17.06 1.81 62.35
CA PRO A 17 -16.24 2.06 61.17
C PRO A 17 -16.82 1.40 59.91
N ASP A 18 -18.02 0.81 59.94
CA ASP A 18 -18.41 -0.15 58.91
C ASP A 18 -19.70 0.23 58.18
N ARG A 19 -19.65 1.33 57.44
CA ARG A 19 -20.52 1.50 56.28
C ARG A 19 -19.68 1.47 55.01
N PRO A 20 -19.47 0.29 54.39
CA PRO A 20 -19.07 0.26 53.01
C PRO A 20 -20.20 0.88 52.21
N GLY A 21 -19.96 2.10 51.72
CA GLY A 21 -20.74 2.67 50.64
C GLY A 21 -20.82 1.61 49.55
N ARG A 22 -22.02 1.11 49.31
CA ARG A 22 -22.31 0.06 48.33
C ARG A 22 -21.95 0.63 46.97
N VAL A 23 -20.70 0.45 46.53
CA VAL A 23 -20.33 0.58 45.12
C VAL A 23 -21.27 -0.38 44.40
N SER A 24 -22.17 0.17 43.60
CA SER A 24 -22.94 -0.60 42.63
C SER A 24 -21.94 -1.35 41.78
N ARG A 25 -21.62 -2.57 42.17
CA ARG A 25 -20.98 -3.54 41.31
C ARG A 25 -22.03 -3.86 40.25
N GLY A 26 -21.99 -3.13 39.14
CA GLY A 26 -22.44 -3.63 37.85
C GLY A 26 -21.56 -4.82 37.44
N GLY A 27 -21.57 -5.88 38.23
CA GLY A 27 -20.64 -7.01 38.14
C GLY A 27 -21.19 -8.19 37.34
N GLY A 28 -22.29 -7.99 36.59
CA GLY A 28 -22.95 -9.05 35.83
C GLY A 28 -22.79 -8.96 34.31
N ALA A 29 -22.41 -7.81 33.75
CA ALA A 29 -22.38 -7.58 32.30
C ALA A 29 -20.97 -7.61 31.68
N GLU A 30 -19.92 -7.51 32.50
CA GLU A 30 -18.58 -7.17 32.02
C GLU A 30 -17.76 -8.34 31.44
N ARG A 31 -18.09 -9.59 31.77
CA ARG A 31 -17.32 -10.74 31.25
C ARG A 31 -17.65 -11.10 29.81
N GLY A 32 -18.88 -10.88 29.36
CA GLY A 32 -19.28 -11.08 27.96
C GLY A 32 -19.03 -9.83 27.11
N SER A 33 -19.40 -8.65 27.62
CA SER A 33 -19.27 -7.38 26.89
C SER A 33 -17.83 -7.08 26.47
N ALA A 34 -16.86 -7.29 27.38
CA ALA A 34 -15.45 -7.05 27.08
C ALA A 34 -14.94 -7.92 25.91
N THR A 35 -15.39 -9.17 25.80
CA THR A 35 -15.00 -10.06 24.68
C THR A 35 -15.65 -9.64 23.37
N VAL A 36 -16.92 -9.22 23.38
CA VAL A 36 -17.62 -8.73 22.18
C VAL A 36 -16.98 -7.46 21.66
N VAL A 37 -16.64 -6.53 22.55
CA VAL A 37 -15.91 -5.31 22.20
C VAL A 37 -14.53 -5.63 21.65
N ALA A 38 -13.79 -6.53 22.29
CA ALA A 38 -12.47 -6.97 21.80
C ALA A 38 -12.56 -7.61 20.41
N ILE A 39 -13.51 -8.51 20.18
CA ILE A 39 -13.75 -9.12 18.86
C ILE A 39 -14.12 -8.06 17.83
N GLY A 40 -14.97 -7.08 18.18
CA GLY A 40 -15.33 -5.97 17.30
C GLY A 40 -14.11 -5.13 16.88
N VAL A 41 -13.25 -4.77 17.84
CA VAL A 41 -12.01 -4.02 17.55
C VAL A 41 -11.08 -4.84 16.68
N ILE A 42 -10.87 -6.13 16.99
CA ILE A 42 -10.04 -7.03 16.18
C ILE A 42 -10.61 -7.12 14.76
N ALA A 43 -11.92 -7.29 14.60
CA ALA A 43 -12.56 -7.36 13.30
C ALA A 43 -12.36 -6.07 12.49
N VAL A 44 -12.51 -4.90 13.11
CA VAL A 44 -12.23 -3.61 12.46
C VAL A 44 -10.77 -3.52 12.04
N MET A 45 -9.82 -3.87 12.91
CA MET A 45 -8.39 -3.88 12.60
C MET A 45 -8.06 -4.81 11.43
N VAL A 46 -8.66 -6.00 11.39
CA VAL A 46 -8.49 -6.96 10.28
C VAL A 46 -9.09 -6.41 8.98
N VAL A 47 -10.28 -5.80 9.01
CA VAL A 47 -10.89 -5.17 7.83
C VAL A 47 -10.00 -4.03 7.30
N LEU A 48 -9.49 -3.18 8.19
CA LEU A 48 -8.58 -2.11 7.79
C LEU A 48 -7.28 -2.65 7.22
N ALA A 49 -6.65 -3.63 7.89
CA ALA A 49 -5.39 -4.22 7.43
C ALA A 49 -5.54 -4.90 6.07
N THR A 50 -6.60 -5.69 5.88
CA THR A 50 -6.89 -6.33 4.59
C THR A 50 -7.21 -5.31 3.51
N GLY A 51 -7.98 -4.26 3.82
CA GLY A 51 -8.26 -3.15 2.90
C GLY A 51 -7.02 -2.38 2.47
N VAL A 52 -6.10 -2.09 3.39
CA VAL A 52 -4.81 -1.46 3.06
C VAL A 52 -3.97 -2.38 2.18
N LEU A 53 -3.93 -3.68 2.48
CA LEU A 53 -3.14 -4.65 1.74
C LEU A 53 -3.67 -4.86 0.31
N THR A 54 -4.99 -4.90 0.12
CA THR A 54 -5.60 -5.00 -1.22
C THR A 54 -5.35 -3.74 -2.04
N PHE A 55 -5.46 -2.56 -1.42
CA PHE A 55 -5.14 -1.29 -2.07
C PHE A 55 -3.65 -1.22 -2.47
N ALA A 56 -2.75 -1.62 -1.57
CA ALA A 56 -1.31 -1.64 -1.84
C ALA A 56 -0.96 -2.59 -3.00
N ARG A 57 -1.64 -3.74 -3.12
CA ARG A 57 -1.48 -4.66 -4.26
C ARG A 57 -1.90 -4.00 -5.58
N ALA A 58 -3.04 -3.30 -5.59
CA ALA A 58 -3.52 -2.56 -6.77
C ALA A 58 -2.46 -1.56 -7.27
N VAL A 59 -1.93 -0.77 -6.33
CA VAL A 59 -0.93 0.27 -6.62
C VAL A 59 0.40 -0.34 -7.07
N ALA A 60 0.84 -1.44 -6.44
CA ALA A 60 2.05 -2.14 -6.81
C ALA A 60 1.99 -2.70 -8.25
N LEU A 61 0.84 -3.23 -8.68
CA LEU A 61 0.64 -3.73 -10.04
C LEU A 61 0.78 -2.63 -11.09
N ALA A 62 0.20 -1.45 -10.81
CA ALA A 62 0.32 -0.29 -11.70
C ALA A 62 1.78 0.19 -11.80
N HIS A 63 2.48 0.32 -10.67
CA HIS A 63 3.88 0.73 -10.67
C HIS A 63 4.80 -0.25 -11.40
N ARG A 64 4.55 -1.56 -11.27
CA ARG A 64 5.33 -2.58 -11.99
C ARG A 64 5.11 -2.51 -13.49
N ALA A 65 3.88 -2.33 -13.95
CA ALA A 65 3.59 -2.16 -15.38
C ALA A 65 4.32 -0.96 -15.97
N GLN A 66 4.36 0.16 -15.24
CA GLN A 66 5.00 1.37 -15.69
C GLN A 66 6.54 1.25 -15.70
N ALA A 67 7.13 0.74 -14.62
CA ALA A 67 8.58 0.50 -14.54
C ALA A 67 9.07 -0.48 -15.62
N ALA A 68 8.30 -1.54 -15.91
CA ALA A 68 8.61 -2.48 -16.98
C ALA A 68 8.56 -1.82 -18.36
N ALA A 69 7.56 -0.97 -18.62
CA ALA A 69 7.43 -0.25 -19.88
C ALA A 69 8.62 0.71 -20.11
N ASP A 70 9.02 1.45 -19.08
CA ASP A 70 10.12 2.42 -19.16
C ASP A 70 11.47 1.73 -19.46
N LEU A 71 11.80 0.66 -18.74
CA LEU A 71 13.03 -0.11 -18.95
C LEU A 71 13.04 -0.80 -20.32
N ALA A 72 11.90 -1.34 -20.74
CA ALA A 72 11.78 -1.97 -22.06
C ALA A 72 11.97 -0.94 -23.18
N ALA A 73 11.40 0.26 -23.06
CA ALA A 73 11.57 1.33 -24.03
C ALA A 73 13.02 1.82 -24.13
N LEU A 74 13.72 1.98 -23.00
CA LEU A 74 15.15 2.32 -22.96
C LEU A 74 16.03 1.23 -23.58
N SER A 75 15.74 -0.05 -23.30
CA SER A 75 16.49 -1.17 -23.89
C SER A 75 16.31 -1.27 -25.40
N ALA A 76 15.10 -0.98 -25.89
CA ALA A 76 14.79 -0.94 -27.31
C ALA A 76 15.49 0.24 -28.00
N ALA A 77 15.46 1.43 -27.41
CA ALA A 77 16.14 2.61 -27.96
C ALA A 77 17.68 2.42 -28.01
N SER A 78 18.28 1.80 -26.99
CA SER A 78 19.73 1.56 -26.92
C SER A 78 20.24 0.45 -27.85
N SER A 79 19.35 -0.40 -28.38
CA SER A 79 19.72 -1.42 -29.36
C SER A 79 20.19 -0.84 -30.70
N LEU A 80 19.78 0.39 -31.00
CA LEU A 80 20.23 1.17 -32.14
C LEU A 80 21.51 1.92 -31.78
N THR A 81 22.59 1.18 -31.59
CA THR A 81 23.92 1.79 -31.43
C THR A 81 24.39 2.30 -32.80
N PRO A 82 24.70 3.60 -32.98
CA PRO A 82 25.21 4.13 -34.24
C PRO A 82 26.49 3.38 -34.67
N GLY A 83 26.48 2.77 -35.85
CA GLY A 83 27.63 2.09 -36.44
C GLY A 83 27.58 0.56 -36.50
N LEU A 84 26.56 -0.08 -35.92
CA LEU A 84 26.28 -1.51 -36.16
C LEU A 84 25.05 -1.64 -37.05
N THR A 85 25.08 -2.57 -38.03
CA THR A 85 23.90 -2.96 -38.81
C THR A 85 22.87 -3.58 -37.85
N PRO A 86 21.75 -2.91 -37.55
CA PRO A 86 20.76 -3.46 -36.64
C PRO A 86 20.11 -4.65 -37.33
N SER A 87 20.15 -5.83 -36.70
CA SER A 87 19.29 -6.92 -37.14
C SER A 87 17.83 -6.51 -36.89
N PRO A 88 16.93 -6.56 -37.88
CA PRO A 88 15.52 -6.26 -37.67
C PRO A 88 14.98 -7.17 -36.56
N GLY A 89 14.44 -6.56 -35.49
CA GLY A 89 13.84 -7.26 -34.35
C GLY A 89 14.68 -7.30 -33.06
N SER A 90 16.00 -7.09 -33.11
CA SER A 90 16.88 -7.24 -31.93
C SER A 90 16.50 -6.34 -30.75
N GLY A 91 16.01 -5.13 -31.02
CA GLY A 91 15.51 -4.21 -29.99
C GLY A 91 14.24 -4.69 -29.30
N CYS A 92 13.32 -5.32 -30.05
CA CYS A 92 12.09 -5.85 -29.47
C CYS A 92 12.32 -7.16 -28.72
N ASP A 93 13.28 -7.98 -29.13
CA ASP A 93 13.67 -9.18 -28.39
C ASP A 93 14.26 -8.81 -27.03
N ARG A 94 15.20 -7.85 -27.00
CA ARG A 94 15.75 -7.34 -25.74
C ARG A 94 14.68 -6.70 -24.84
N ALA A 95 13.74 -5.97 -25.43
CA ALA A 95 12.61 -5.42 -24.68
C ALA A 95 11.73 -6.51 -24.07
N ARG A 96 11.51 -7.64 -24.78
CA ARG A 96 10.74 -8.78 -24.26
C ARG A 96 11.42 -9.43 -23.08
N ASP A 97 12.74 -9.62 -23.13
CA ASP A 97 13.51 -10.19 -22.02
C ASP A 97 13.37 -9.31 -20.76
N ILE A 98 13.48 -7.99 -20.91
CA ILE A 98 13.29 -7.02 -19.82
C ILE A 98 11.86 -7.07 -19.29
N ALA A 99 10.85 -7.13 -20.16
CA ALA A 99 9.46 -7.19 -19.72
C ALA A 99 9.18 -8.49 -18.93
N GLN A 100 9.65 -9.64 -19.41
CA GLN A 100 9.49 -10.92 -18.73
C GLN A 100 10.18 -10.93 -17.36
N ALA A 101 11.37 -10.34 -17.26
CA ALA A 101 12.07 -10.18 -15.98
C ALA A 101 11.30 -9.31 -14.96
N ASN A 102 10.31 -8.53 -15.41
CA ASN A 102 9.45 -7.68 -14.58
C ASN A 102 8.00 -8.19 -14.48
N ASP A 103 7.78 -9.49 -14.73
CA ASP A 103 6.44 -10.12 -14.75
C ASP A 103 5.45 -9.43 -15.71
N ALA A 104 5.97 -8.83 -16.78
CA ALA A 104 5.22 -8.12 -17.79
C ALA A 104 5.33 -8.82 -19.16
N THR A 105 4.28 -8.74 -19.95
CA THR A 105 4.25 -9.23 -21.33
C THR A 105 4.17 -8.05 -22.29
N ILE A 106 5.03 -8.01 -23.31
CA ILE A 106 4.93 -7.00 -24.36
C ILE A 106 3.76 -7.35 -25.29
N VAL A 107 2.84 -6.40 -25.45
CA VAL A 107 1.73 -6.49 -26.42
C VAL A 107 2.02 -5.71 -27.70
N VAL A 108 2.82 -4.64 -27.62
CA VAL A 108 3.25 -3.85 -28.79
C VAL A 108 4.71 -3.44 -28.61
N CYS A 109 5.53 -3.66 -29.63
CA CYS A 109 6.87 -3.11 -29.71
C CYS A 109 7.13 -2.61 -31.13
N SER A 110 7.45 -1.33 -31.27
CA SER A 110 7.86 -0.72 -32.53
C SER A 110 9.10 0.13 -32.31
N VAL A 111 10.13 -0.10 -33.13
CA VAL A 111 11.38 0.65 -33.09
C VAL A 111 11.61 1.23 -34.49
N THR A 112 11.73 2.55 -34.58
CA THR A 112 12.00 3.30 -35.81
C THR A 112 13.51 3.40 -36.03
N ALA A 113 13.95 3.45 -37.29
CA ALA A 113 15.37 3.63 -37.65
C ALA A 113 16.01 4.88 -37.01
N ASP A 114 15.21 5.91 -36.73
CA ASP A 114 15.64 7.18 -36.12
C ASP A 114 15.89 7.09 -34.60
N GLY A 115 15.88 5.90 -34.00
CA GLY A 115 16.17 5.71 -32.57
C GLY A 115 14.96 5.82 -31.65
N TYR A 116 13.75 6.01 -32.19
CA TYR A 116 12.51 6.07 -31.42
C TYR A 116 11.93 4.68 -31.19
N ALA A 117 11.63 4.33 -29.94
CA ALA A 117 11.00 3.10 -29.53
C ALA A 117 9.67 3.38 -28.82
N VAL A 118 8.63 2.64 -29.17
CA VAL A 118 7.34 2.62 -28.48
C VAL A 118 7.09 1.21 -28.01
N VAL A 119 6.91 1.03 -26.70
CA VAL A 119 6.66 -0.27 -26.08
C VAL A 119 5.38 -0.18 -25.26
N ARG A 120 4.50 -1.17 -25.41
CA ARG A 120 3.37 -1.41 -24.50
C ARG A 120 3.57 -2.72 -23.78
N ALA A 121 3.57 -2.65 -22.46
CA ALA A 121 3.68 -3.80 -21.57
C ALA A 121 2.36 -3.98 -20.81
N ARG A 122 1.98 -5.24 -20.62
CA ARG A 122 0.81 -5.66 -19.85
C ARG A 122 1.30 -6.49 -18.66
N VAL A 123 0.84 -6.17 -17.47
CA VAL A 123 1.04 -6.96 -16.26
C VAL A 123 -0.30 -7.56 -15.85
N SER A 124 -0.29 -8.85 -15.51
CA SER A 124 -1.47 -9.55 -15.02
C SER A 124 -1.20 -10.04 -13.60
N ASP A 125 -2.11 -9.74 -12.68
CA ASP A 125 -2.04 -10.27 -11.31
C ASP A 125 -2.70 -11.65 -11.26
N PRO A 126 -1.98 -12.72 -10.84
CA PRO A 126 -2.58 -14.02 -10.60
C PRO A 126 -3.47 -14.07 -9.33
N GLY A 127 -3.73 -12.92 -8.71
CA GLY A 127 -4.64 -12.80 -7.58
C GLY A 127 -6.09 -13.21 -7.90
N PRO A 128 -6.95 -13.36 -6.87
CA PRO A 128 -8.31 -13.92 -7.01
C PRO A 128 -9.24 -13.14 -7.95
N TRP A 129 -8.86 -11.91 -8.33
CA TRP A 129 -9.67 -11.01 -9.15
C TRP A 129 -9.07 -10.77 -10.54
N GLN A 130 -7.96 -11.43 -10.88
CA GLN A 130 -7.32 -11.42 -12.21
C GLN A 130 -7.19 -10.02 -12.82
N TRP A 131 -6.62 -9.08 -12.07
CA TRP A 131 -6.49 -7.70 -12.54
C TRP A 131 -5.41 -7.60 -13.62
N THR A 132 -5.74 -6.89 -14.70
CA THR A 132 -4.81 -6.60 -15.80
C THR A 132 -4.55 -5.11 -15.85
N SER A 133 -3.27 -4.73 -15.89
CA SER A 133 -2.84 -3.34 -16.09
C SER A 133 -1.99 -3.25 -17.34
N GLU A 134 -2.25 -2.25 -18.18
CA GLU A 134 -1.46 -1.94 -19.37
C GLU A 134 -0.78 -0.59 -19.21
N ALA A 135 0.49 -0.53 -19.59
CA ALA A 135 1.26 0.71 -19.64
C ALA A 135 1.95 0.84 -20.99
N SER A 136 2.05 2.08 -21.47
CA SER A 136 2.78 2.42 -22.70
C SER A 136 3.90 3.38 -22.36
N ALA A 137 5.10 3.09 -22.84
CA ALA A 137 6.26 3.97 -22.76
C ALA A 137 6.80 4.28 -24.15
N ARG A 138 7.38 5.47 -24.30
CA ARG A 138 8.05 5.91 -25.52
C ARG A 138 9.43 6.41 -25.14
N ALA A 139 10.45 5.93 -25.84
CA ALA A 139 11.83 6.39 -25.69
C ALA A 139 12.34 6.86 -27.06
N GLY A 140 13.24 7.83 -27.06
CA GLY A 140 13.87 8.34 -28.27
C GLY A 140 15.09 9.17 -27.90
N PRO A 141 15.96 9.48 -28.87
CA PRO A 141 17.13 10.31 -28.61
C PRO A 141 16.72 11.66 -28.01
N SER A 142 17.38 12.09 -26.93
CA SER A 142 17.20 13.44 -26.41
C SER A 142 17.79 14.43 -27.43
N LEU A 143 16.94 15.32 -27.96
CA LEU A 143 17.44 16.44 -28.76
C LEU A 143 18.37 17.27 -27.88
N THR A 144 19.65 17.26 -28.19
CA THR A 144 20.61 18.15 -27.50
C THR A 144 20.24 19.59 -27.89
N PRO A 145 20.10 20.54 -26.94
CA PRO A 145 19.85 21.94 -27.27
C PRO A 145 20.90 22.44 -28.28
N GLY A 146 20.47 22.70 -29.51
CA GLY A 146 21.34 23.06 -30.64
C GLY A 146 21.18 22.19 -31.89
N GLN A 147 20.53 21.02 -31.80
CA GLN A 147 20.30 20.16 -32.96
C GLN A 147 19.01 20.58 -33.69
N ARG A 148 19.15 21.35 -34.79
CA ARG A 148 18.02 21.64 -35.70
C ARG A 148 17.67 20.37 -36.48
N VAL A 149 16.40 19.98 -36.45
CA VAL A 149 15.83 18.99 -37.38
C VAL A 149 15.93 19.60 -38.78
N PRO A 150 16.55 18.94 -39.78
CA PRO A 150 16.53 19.41 -41.15
C PRO A 150 15.11 19.29 -41.69
N ASP A 151 14.48 20.42 -41.97
CA ASP A 151 13.24 20.45 -42.75
C ASP A 151 13.61 20.11 -44.20
N GLY A 152 13.13 18.95 -44.66
CA GLY A 152 13.15 18.53 -46.07
C GLY A 152 11.76 18.53 -46.64
#